data_AF-A0A2T4T2W5-F1
#
_entry.id   AF-A0A2T4T2W5-F1
#
_cell.length_a   1.000
_cell.length_b   1.000
_cell.length_c   1.000
_cell.angle_alpha   90.00
_cell.angle_beta   90.00
_cell.angle_gamma   90.00
#
_symmetry.space_group_name_H-M   'P 1'
#
loop_
_entity.id
_entity.type
_entity.pdbx_description
1 polymer ?
#
loop_
_entity_poly.entity_id
_entity_poly.type
_entity_poly.pdbx_seq_one_letter_code
_entity_poly.pdbx_strand_id
1 'polypeptide(L)'
;MNSKLSVLSVILAIIEVFIILASWLITAAMPELSVRSLLSSEGIRWFFGQFSFNLASPVLAWMVLAMVGVGAVEESRLLASRHERTYRERFAMTLVCIELLLIVVVMGLLTLLPQAVLTNIEGELFPSSFSWSLIPVICFALSLFSVTYALASGHIDRLDRLFDILTAGIRKYAGWLLVYILLNLVYHSFCFVFQ
;
A
#
# COMPACT_ATOMS: atom_id res chain seq x y z
N MET A 1 9.40 -18.39 -0.38
CA MET A 1 7.94 -18.15 -0.44
C MET A 1 7.33 -18.63 0.87
N ASN A 2 6.60 -17.79 1.60
CA ASN A 2 6.07 -18.16 2.92
C ASN A 2 4.91 -19.15 2.72
N SER A 3 5.08 -20.41 3.13
CA SER A 3 4.10 -21.49 2.89
C SER A 3 2.70 -21.13 3.39
N LYS A 4 2.61 -20.35 4.48
CA LYS A 4 1.35 -19.85 5.03
C LYS A 4 0.60 -18.90 4.08
N LEU A 5 1.32 -17.99 3.40
CA LEU A 5 0.72 -17.06 2.46
C LEU A 5 0.19 -17.80 1.22
N SER A 6 0.95 -18.77 0.72
CA SER A 6 0.50 -19.61 -0.40
C SER A 6 -0.76 -20.39 -0.06
N VAL A 7 -0.83 -21.02 1.13
CA VAL A 7 -2.04 -21.71 1.60
C VAL A 7 -3.22 -20.75 1.70
N LEU A 8 -3.01 -19.56 2.28
CA LEU A 8 -4.04 -18.54 2.39
C LEU A 8 -4.57 -18.09 1.01
N SER A 9 -3.69 -17.85 0.04
CA SER A 9 -4.10 -17.50 -1.33
C SER A 9 -4.95 -18.60 -1.97
N VAL A 10 -4.59 -19.87 -1.77
CA VAL A 10 -5.39 -21.00 -2.29
C VAL A 10 -6.76 -21.06 -1.62
N ILE A 11 -6.82 -20.88 -0.30
CA ILE A 11 -8.09 -20.83 0.45
C ILE A 11 -8.98 -19.70 -0.06
N LEU A 12 -8.45 -18.49 -0.22
CA LEU A 12 -9.21 -17.35 -0.75
C LEU A 12 -9.73 -17.60 -2.17
N ALA A 13 -8.93 -18.22 -3.03
CA ALA A 13 -9.37 -18.59 -4.38
C ALA A 13 -10.48 -19.65 -4.35
N ILE A 14 -10.39 -20.65 -3.47
CA ILE A 14 -11.45 -21.66 -3.29
C ILE A 14 -12.73 -21.02 -2.76
N ILE A 15 -12.61 -20.09 -1.80
CA ILE A 15 -13.75 -19.34 -1.27
C ILE A 15 -14.43 -18.53 -2.37
N GLU A 16 -13.67 -17.86 -3.24
CA GLU A 16 -14.24 -17.10 -4.37
C GLU A 16 -15.04 -17.99 -5.32
N VAL A 17 -14.45 -19.13 -5.73
CA VAL A 17 -15.16 -20.11 -6.57
C VAL A 17 -16.41 -20.62 -5.87
N PHE A 18 -16.32 -20.90 -4.57
CA PHE A 18 -17.46 -21.33 -3.78
C PHE A 18 -18.56 -20.28 -3.71
N ILE A 19 -18.23 -18.99 -3.50
CA ILE A 19 -19.20 -17.89 -3.48
C ILE A 19 -19.92 -17.78 -4.82
N ILE A 20 -19.18 -17.84 -5.94
CA ILE A 20 -19.76 -17.79 -7.28
C ILE A 20 -20.76 -18.93 -7.48
N LEU A 21 -20.36 -20.18 -7.19
CA LEU A 21 -21.22 -21.35 -7.38
C LEU A 21 -22.39 -21.40 -6.41
N ALA A 22 -22.16 -21.08 -5.13
CA ALA A 22 -23.19 -21.08 -4.10
C ALA A 22 -24.23 -19.99 -4.36
N SER A 23 -23.82 -18.79 -4.76
CA SER A 23 -24.76 -17.71 -5.10
C SER A 23 -25.71 -18.13 -6.23
N TRP A 24 -25.20 -18.82 -7.24
CA TRP A 24 -26.03 -19.37 -8.31
C TRP A 24 -26.95 -20.49 -7.84
N LEU A 25 -26.43 -21.47 -7.08
CA LEU A 25 -27.21 -22.61 -6.60
C LEU A 25 -28.35 -22.16 -5.67
N ILE A 26 -28.09 -21.22 -4.77
CA ILE A 26 -29.07 -20.68 -3.83
C ILE A 26 -30.18 -19.94 -4.59
N THR A 27 -29.83 -19.03 -5.51
CA THR A 27 -30.83 -18.32 -6.31
C THR A 27 -31.66 -19.28 -7.18
N ALA A 28 -31.08 -20.40 -7.64
CA ALA A 28 -31.80 -21.41 -8.41
C ALA A 28 -32.72 -22.31 -7.56
N ALA A 29 -32.29 -22.70 -6.35
CA ALA A 29 -33.02 -23.63 -5.48
C ALA A 29 -34.08 -22.93 -4.62
N MET A 30 -33.82 -21.69 -4.18
CA MET A 30 -34.67 -20.94 -3.26
C MET A 30 -34.85 -19.50 -3.75
N PRO A 31 -35.71 -19.27 -4.76
CA PRO A 31 -35.88 -17.96 -5.39
C PRO A 31 -36.53 -16.90 -4.47
N GLU A 32 -37.12 -17.32 -3.34
CA GLU A 32 -37.71 -16.40 -2.36
C GLU A 32 -36.68 -15.69 -1.47
N LEU A 33 -35.43 -16.18 -1.44
CA LEU A 33 -34.35 -15.51 -0.73
C LEU A 33 -33.86 -14.30 -1.53
N SER A 34 -33.64 -13.17 -0.85
CA SER A 34 -33.10 -11.94 -1.44
C SER A 34 -31.58 -12.03 -1.68
N VAL A 35 -31.14 -13.10 -2.37
CA VAL A 35 -29.73 -13.37 -2.68
C VAL A 35 -29.51 -13.22 -4.18
N ARG A 36 -28.52 -12.42 -4.56
CA ARG A 36 -28.17 -12.20 -5.97
C ARG A 36 -27.14 -13.23 -6.44
N SER A 37 -27.36 -13.78 -7.63
CA SER A 37 -26.39 -14.67 -8.26
C SER A 37 -25.32 -13.87 -9.00
N LEU A 38 -24.04 -14.19 -8.75
CA LEU A 38 -22.91 -13.65 -9.51
C LEU A 38 -22.88 -14.14 -10.97
N LEU A 39 -23.48 -15.30 -11.26
CA LEU A 39 -23.59 -15.86 -12.62
C LEU A 39 -24.80 -15.34 -13.39
N SER A 40 -25.61 -14.47 -12.79
CA SER A 40 -26.67 -13.76 -13.52
C SER A 40 -26.08 -12.74 -14.51
N SER A 41 -26.88 -12.28 -15.47
CA SER A 41 -26.46 -11.22 -16.41
C SER A 41 -26.06 -9.92 -15.69
N GLU A 42 -26.76 -9.58 -14.60
CA GLU A 42 -26.41 -8.46 -13.72
C GLU A 42 -25.10 -8.73 -12.98
N GLY A 43 -24.94 -9.91 -12.39
CA GLY A 43 -23.76 -10.31 -11.64
C GLY A 43 -22.50 -10.33 -12.49
N ILE A 44 -22.55 -10.91 -13.69
CA ILE A 44 -21.42 -10.94 -14.63
C ILE A 44 -21.06 -9.51 -15.05
N ARG A 45 -22.05 -8.68 -15.41
CA ARG A 45 -21.80 -7.28 -15.80
C ARG A 45 -21.17 -6.49 -14.65
N TRP A 46 -21.67 -6.68 -13.43
CA TRP A 46 -21.12 -6.02 -12.26
C TRP A 46 -19.70 -6.51 -11.96
N PHE A 47 -19.46 -7.83 -11.95
CA PHE A 47 -18.18 -8.43 -11.63
C PHE A 47 -17.09 -7.92 -12.59
N PHE A 48 -17.30 -8.04 -13.90
CA PHE A 48 -16.30 -7.58 -14.89
C PHE A 48 -16.24 -6.06 -15.03
N GLY A 49 -17.37 -5.36 -14.86
CA GLY A 49 -17.42 -3.90 -14.97
C GLY A 49 -16.76 -3.19 -13.78
N GLN A 50 -16.90 -3.73 -12.57
CA GLN A 50 -16.46 -3.10 -11.34
C GLN A 50 -15.12 -3.66 -10.81
N PHE A 51 -14.63 -4.79 -11.33
CA PHE A 51 -13.38 -5.44 -10.90
C PHE A 51 -12.21 -4.47 -10.72
N SER A 52 -11.91 -3.68 -11.75
CA SER A 52 -10.77 -2.75 -11.71
C SER A 52 -10.98 -1.62 -10.69
N PHE A 53 -12.21 -1.14 -10.53
CA PHE A 53 -12.52 -0.05 -9.60
C PHE A 53 -12.45 -0.52 -8.14
N ASN A 54 -12.94 -1.72 -7.85
CA ASN A 54 -12.84 -2.33 -6.52
C ASN A 54 -11.38 -2.60 -6.13
N LEU A 55 -10.56 -2.98 -7.11
CA LEU A 55 -9.15 -3.25 -6.89
C LEU A 55 -8.31 -1.97 -6.75
N ALA A 56 -8.63 -0.92 -7.52
CA ALA A 56 -7.97 0.38 -7.49
C ALA A 56 -8.35 1.19 -6.25
N SER A 57 -8.00 0.68 -5.07
CA SER A 57 -8.29 1.30 -3.79
C SER A 57 -7.12 2.14 -3.26
N PRO A 58 -7.38 3.17 -2.43
CA PRO A 58 -6.32 3.89 -1.71
C PRO A 58 -5.44 2.97 -0.86
N VAL A 59 -6.03 1.91 -0.30
CA VAL A 59 -5.33 0.94 0.54
C VAL A 59 -4.29 0.17 -0.26
N LEU A 60 -4.61 -0.25 -1.50
CA LEU A 60 -3.64 -0.91 -2.37
C LEU A 60 -2.47 0.03 -2.67
N ALA A 61 -2.75 1.29 -2.98
CA ALA A 61 -1.71 2.29 -3.23
C ALA A 61 -0.80 2.49 -2.00
N TRP A 62 -1.40 2.60 -0.80
CA TRP A 62 -0.65 2.70 0.45
C TRP A 62 0.21 1.48 0.73
N MET A 63 -0.29 0.27 0.45
CA MET A 63 0.50 -0.95 0.57
C MET A 63 1.71 -0.93 -0.35
N VAL A 64 1.52 -0.60 -1.63
CA VAL A 64 2.62 -0.49 -2.62
C VAL A 64 3.69 0.51 -2.15
N LEU A 65 3.26 1.70 -1.74
CA LEU A 65 4.18 2.73 -1.24
C LEU A 65 4.91 2.28 0.04
N ALA A 66 4.20 1.63 0.96
CA ALA A 66 4.79 1.10 2.20
C ALA A 66 5.83 0.01 1.91
N MET A 67 5.57 -0.89 0.96
CA MET A 67 6.55 -1.90 0.55
C MET A 67 7.82 -1.26 -0.01
N VAL A 68 7.69 -0.23 -0.85
CA VAL A 68 8.85 0.52 -1.37
C VAL A 68 9.62 1.17 -0.22
N GLY A 69 8.94 1.95 0.63
CA GLY A 69 9.58 2.69 1.72
C GLY A 69 10.25 1.78 2.76
N VAL A 70 9.55 0.75 3.22
CA VAL A 70 10.10 -0.20 4.21
C VAL A 70 11.25 -1.01 3.61
N GLY A 71 11.10 -1.51 2.38
CA GLY A 71 12.17 -2.23 1.69
C GLY A 71 13.40 -1.38 1.49
N ALA A 72 13.22 -0.10 1.13
CA ALA A 72 14.33 0.83 0.97
C ALA A 72 15.08 1.07 2.30
N VAL A 73 14.37 1.18 3.42
CA VAL A 73 14.98 1.37 4.75
C VAL A 73 15.77 0.13 5.17
N GLU A 74 15.25 -1.07 4.92
CA GLU A 74 15.93 -2.33 5.22
C GLU A 74 17.23 -2.48 4.41
N GLU A 75 17.19 -2.22 3.10
CA GLU A 75 18.35 -2.38 2.22
C GLU A 75 19.39 -1.26 2.37
N SER A 76 18.95 -0.02 2.64
CA SER A 76 19.86 1.12 2.86
C SER A 76 20.64 1.04 4.17
N ARG A 77 20.22 0.16 5.11
CA ARG A 77 20.80 0.02 6.45
C ARG A 77 20.75 1.30 7.29
N LEU A 78 19.85 2.24 6.96
CA LEU A 78 19.63 3.48 7.71
C LEU A 78 19.46 3.23 9.22
N LEU A 79 18.68 2.20 9.57
CA LEU A 79 18.35 1.82 10.95
C LEU A 79 19.29 0.75 11.53
N ALA A 80 20.35 0.35 10.83
CA ALA A 80 21.30 -0.60 11.36
C ALA A 80 22.03 0.01 12.56
N SER A 81 21.87 -0.60 13.73
CA SER A 81 22.58 -0.18 14.95
C SER A 81 24.05 -0.56 14.82
N ARG A 82 24.89 0.44 14.56
CA ARG A 82 26.35 0.31 14.56
C ARG A 82 26.93 1.16 15.68
N HIS A 83 27.75 0.52 16.51
CA HIS A 83 28.40 1.16 17.65
C HIS A 83 29.41 2.23 17.22
N GLU A 84 30.03 2.05 16.05
CA GLU A 84 30.96 3.02 15.46
C GLU A 84 30.48 3.43 14.07
N ARG A 85 29.92 4.65 13.96
CA ARG A 85 29.59 5.24 12.66
C ARG A 85 30.79 5.97 12.07
N THR A 86 31.14 5.62 10.83
CA THR A 86 32.20 6.30 10.08
C THR A 86 31.83 7.76 9.82
N TYR A 87 32.80 8.64 9.61
CA TYR A 87 32.57 10.05 9.30
C TYR A 87 31.55 10.26 8.16
N ARG A 88 31.64 9.45 7.09
CA ARG A 88 30.69 9.46 5.97
C ARG A 88 29.26 9.11 6.38
N GLU A 89 29.08 8.12 7.25
CA GLU A 89 27.76 7.72 7.76
C GLU A 89 27.16 8.80 8.68
N ARG A 90 28.00 9.50 9.47
CA ARG A 90 27.55 10.64 10.27
C ARG A 90 27.06 11.79 9.38
N PHE A 91 27.83 12.13 8.35
CA PHE A 91 27.43 13.14 7.36
C PHE A 91 26.13 12.75 6.65
N ALA A 92 26.01 11.49 6.21
CA ALA A 92 24.78 10.96 5.61
C ALA A 92 23.56 11.08 6.53
N MET A 93 23.71 10.77 7.82
CA MET A 93 22.64 10.94 8.80
C MET A 93 22.26 12.41 9.01
N THR A 94 23.24 13.32 9.02
CA THR A 94 22.96 14.75 9.10
C THR A 94 22.15 15.22 7.90
N LEU A 95 22.46 14.76 6.68
CA LEU A 95 21.66 15.04 5.50
C LEU A 95 20.22 14.53 5.65
N VAL A 96 20.04 13.28 6.09
CA VAL A 96 18.70 12.72 6.33
C VAL A 96 17.92 13.54 7.38
N CYS A 97 18.57 14.00 8.46
CA CYS A 97 17.94 14.86 9.45
C CYS A 97 17.51 16.22 8.87
N ILE A 98 18.32 16.79 7.97
CA ILE A 98 17.98 18.03 7.26
C ILE A 98 16.78 17.80 6.33
N GLU A 99 16.76 16.69 5.58
CA GLU A 99 15.63 16.32 4.72
C GLU A 99 14.35 16.13 5.54
N LEU A 100 14.43 15.46 6.68
CA LEU A 100 13.30 15.29 7.60
C LEU A 100 12.78 16.65 8.09
N LEU A 101 13.68 17.54 8.52
CA LEU A 101 13.30 18.88 8.96
C LEU A 101 12.64 19.67 7.82
N LEU A 102 13.17 19.58 6.60
CA LEU A 102 12.59 20.23 5.43
C LEU A 102 11.18 19.71 5.13
N ILE A 103 10.96 18.39 5.17
CA ILE A 103 9.63 17.80 4.96
C ILE A 103 8.66 18.29 6.04
N VAL A 104 9.06 18.30 7.31
CA VAL A 104 8.22 18.78 8.42
C VAL A 104 7.88 20.27 8.24
N VAL A 105 8.85 21.10 7.86
CA VAL A 105 8.63 22.53 7.61
C VAL A 105 7.67 22.74 6.43
N VAL A 106 7.86 22.04 5.31
CA VAL A 106 6.98 22.14 4.14
C VAL A 106 5.56 21.70 4.49
N MET A 107 5.40 20.56 5.17
CA MET A 107 4.09 20.08 5.60
C MET A 107 3.43 21.05 6.58
N GLY A 108 4.21 21.63 7.52
CA GLY A 108 3.76 22.66 8.44
C GLY A 108 3.32 23.95 7.75
N LEU A 109 4.07 24.43 6.75
CA LEU A 109 3.68 25.61 5.98
C LEU A 109 2.38 25.38 5.21
N LEU A 110 2.20 24.19 4.62
CA LEU A 110 0.98 23.85 3.87
C LEU A 110 -0.25 23.62 4.75
N THR A 111 -0.08 23.41 6.06
CA THR A 111 -1.18 23.13 7.01
C THR A 111 -1.47 24.28 7.98
N LEU A 112 -0.47 25.04 8.41
CA LEU A 112 -0.59 26.04 9.48
C LEU A 112 -0.70 27.49 8.96
N LEU A 113 -0.36 27.74 7.69
CA LEU A 113 -0.52 29.06 7.11
C LEU A 113 -2.02 29.39 6.91
N PRO A 114 -2.41 30.68 6.96
CA PRO A 114 -3.81 31.10 6.79
C PRO A 114 -4.40 30.72 5.42
N GLN A 115 -3.56 30.40 4.43
CA GLN A 115 -3.95 29.75 3.18
C GLN A 115 -3.65 28.24 3.26
N ALA A 116 -4.22 27.55 4.25
CA ALA A 116 -3.99 26.13 4.47
C ALA A 116 -4.60 25.29 3.34
N VAL A 117 -3.85 25.12 2.26
CA VAL A 117 -4.29 24.40 1.04
C VAL A 117 -4.60 22.93 1.35
N LEU A 118 -3.98 22.36 2.38
CA LEU A 118 -4.16 20.95 2.75
C LEU A 118 -5.27 20.71 3.78
N THR A 119 -5.81 21.75 4.44
CA THR A 119 -6.94 21.60 5.38
C THR A 119 -8.25 21.52 4.63
N ASN A 120 -9.29 21.00 5.28
CA ASN A 120 -10.63 21.06 4.72
C ASN A 120 -11.10 22.53 4.62
N ILE A 121 -12.19 22.77 3.88
CA ILE A 121 -12.84 24.08 3.74
C ILE A 121 -13.18 24.69 5.11
N GLU A 122 -13.42 23.83 6.11
CA GLU A 122 -13.75 24.19 7.49
C GLU A 122 -12.51 24.45 8.38
N GLY A 123 -11.30 24.27 7.85
CA GLY A 123 -10.04 24.40 8.62
C GLY A 123 -9.70 23.17 9.47
N GLU A 124 -10.50 22.10 9.40
CA GLU A 124 -10.23 20.84 10.10
C GLU A 124 -9.12 20.03 9.42
N LEU A 125 -8.32 19.34 10.24
CA LEU A 125 -7.25 18.43 9.78
C LEU A 125 -7.78 17.03 9.43
N PHE A 126 -8.92 16.63 9.98
CA PHE A 126 -9.54 15.33 9.73
C PHE A 126 -11.04 15.52 9.56
N PRO A 127 -11.67 15.08 8.45
CA PRO A 127 -11.07 14.57 7.20
C PRO A 127 -10.60 15.70 6.27
N SER A 128 -9.32 15.69 5.87
CA SER A 128 -8.74 16.67 4.93
C SER A 128 -7.72 16.05 3.97
N SER A 129 -7.29 16.81 2.95
CA SER A 129 -6.23 16.41 2.02
C SER A 129 -4.91 16.08 2.75
N PHE A 130 -4.63 16.74 3.88
CA PHE A 130 -3.53 16.38 4.76
C PHE A 130 -3.66 14.96 5.32
N SER A 131 -4.83 14.61 5.86
CA SER A 131 -5.05 13.27 6.45
C SER A 131 -4.93 12.13 5.43
N TRP A 132 -5.39 12.36 4.19
CA TRP A 132 -5.30 11.37 3.10
C TRP A 132 -3.88 11.22 2.54
N SER A 133 -3.07 12.26 2.60
CA SER A 133 -1.69 12.27 2.09
C SER A 133 -0.63 11.80 3.10
N LEU A 134 -0.99 11.66 4.38
CA LEU A 134 -0.06 11.32 5.45
C LEU A 134 0.69 10.00 5.20
N ILE A 135 -0.02 8.92 4.84
CA ILE A 135 0.60 7.62 4.56
C ILE A 135 1.53 7.69 3.33
N PRO A 136 1.09 8.23 2.17
CA PRO A 136 1.96 8.44 1.02
C PRO A 136 3.21 9.28 1.33
N VAL A 137 3.07 10.38 2.08
CA VAL A 137 4.18 11.26 2.44
C VAL A 137 5.20 10.56 3.32
N ILE A 138 4.76 9.77 4.31
CA ILE A 138 5.67 8.98 5.15
C ILE A 138 6.44 7.96 4.30
N CYS A 139 5.74 7.23 3.42
CA CYS A 139 6.39 6.23 2.57
C CYS A 139 7.41 6.87 1.60
N PHE A 140 7.07 8.04 1.06
CA PHE A 140 7.97 8.83 0.23
C PHE A 140 9.20 9.30 1.02
N ALA A 141 8.99 9.85 2.22
CA ALA A 141 10.06 10.30 3.10
C ALA A 141 11.03 9.15 3.45
N LEU A 142 10.51 7.98 3.82
CA LEU A 142 11.33 6.80 4.11
C LEU A 142 12.16 6.37 2.89
N SER A 143 11.57 6.40 1.70
CA SER A 143 12.26 6.08 0.44
C SER A 143 13.37 7.10 0.15
N LEU A 144 13.08 8.40 0.32
CA LEU A 144 14.04 9.48 0.14
C LEU A 144 15.22 9.35 1.10
N PHE A 145 14.96 9.20 2.40
CA PHE A 145 15.99 9.07 3.43
C PHE A 145 16.89 7.86 3.17
N SER A 146 16.31 6.75 2.73
CA SER A 146 17.03 5.53 2.40
C SER A 146 18.00 5.74 1.24
N VAL A 147 17.54 6.42 0.18
CA VAL A 147 18.36 6.74 -1.00
C VAL A 147 19.48 7.72 -0.64
N THR A 148 19.16 8.81 0.05
CA THR A 148 20.14 9.83 0.47
C THR A 148 21.20 9.22 1.38
N TYR A 149 20.79 8.40 2.36
CA TYR A 149 21.72 7.73 3.25
C TYR A 149 22.65 6.78 2.50
N ALA A 150 22.11 5.94 1.61
CA ALA A 150 22.90 4.95 0.91
C ALA A 150 23.90 5.57 -0.08
N LEU A 151 23.53 6.69 -0.73
CA LEU A 151 24.43 7.46 -1.59
C LEU A 151 25.51 8.20 -0.79
N ALA A 152 25.13 8.96 0.23
CA ALA A 152 26.06 9.79 1.00
C ALA A 152 27.06 8.97 1.82
N SER A 153 26.64 7.81 2.33
CA SER A 153 27.53 6.88 3.03
C SER A 153 28.50 6.14 2.10
N GLY A 154 28.28 6.19 0.78
CA GLY A 154 29.10 5.47 -0.20
C GLY A 154 28.82 3.97 -0.26
N HIS A 155 27.65 3.52 0.20
CA HIS A 155 27.22 2.13 0.06
C HIS A 155 26.80 1.82 -1.39
N ILE A 156 26.53 2.85 -2.20
CA ILE A 156 26.08 2.72 -3.58
C ILE A 156 26.79 3.73 -4.46
N ASP A 157 27.40 3.22 -5.54
CA ASP A 157 28.04 4.04 -6.57
C ASP A 157 27.35 3.91 -7.94
N ARG A 158 26.29 3.09 -8.06
CA ARG A 158 25.63 2.77 -9.33
C ARG A 158 24.12 2.92 -9.27
N LEU A 159 23.53 3.39 -10.37
CA LEU A 159 22.08 3.53 -10.54
C LEU A 159 21.34 2.19 -10.40
N ASP A 160 21.93 1.08 -10.85
CA ASP A 160 21.32 -0.26 -10.75
C ASP A 160 21.01 -0.63 -9.29
N ARG A 161 21.92 -0.29 -8.38
CA ARG A 161 21.76 -0.55 -6.95
C ARG A 161 20.69 0.32 -6.32
N LEU A 162 20.49 1.55 -6.79
CA LEU A 162 19.38 2.39 -6.36
C LEU A 162 18.04 1.77 -6.73
N PHE A 163 17.92 1.26 -7.96
CA PHE A 163 16.72 0.56 -8.40
C PHE A 163 16.47 -0.72 -7.59
N ASP A 164 17.53 -1.48 -7.29
CA ASP A 164 17.41 -2.66 -6.44
C ASP A 164 16.88 -2.30 -5.04
N ILE A 165 17.36 -1.22 -4.41
CA ILE A 165 16.86 -0.78 -3.09
C ILE A 165 15.37 -0.44 -3.13
N LEU A 166 14.94 0.34 -4.13
CA LEU A 166 13.55 0.76 -4.24
C LEU A 166 12.61 -0.41 -4.58
N THR A 167 13.11 -1.46 -5.26
CA THR A 167 12.30 -2.62 -5.65
C THR A 167 12.40 -3.81 -4.70
N ALA A 168 13.38 -3.83 -3.79
CA ALA A 168 13.61 -4.95 -2.88
C ALA A 168 12.38 -5.27 -2.02
N GLY A 169 11.72 -4.24 -1.49
CA GLY A 169 10.50 -4.41 -0.69
C GLY A 169 9.35 -4.98 -1.52
N ILE A 170 9.15 -4.53 -2.76
CA ILE A 170 8.13 -5.09 -3.64
C ILE A 170 8.39 -6.58 -3.88
N ARG A 171 9.64 -6.97 -4.16
CA ARG A 171 10.02 -8.38 -4.36
C ARG A 171 9.80 -9.21 -3.10
N LYS A 172 10.20 -8.69 -1.93
CA LYS A 172 10.10 -9.37 -0.63
C LYS A 172 8.65 -9.58 -0.19
N TYR A 173 7.79 -8.58 -0.42
CA TYR A 173 6.40 -8.56 0.06
C TYR A 173 5.37 -8.82 -1.03
N ALA A 174 5.77 -9.20 -2.25
CA ALA A 174 4.86 -9.52 -3.37
C ALA A 174 3.75 -10.52 -3.00
N GLY A 175 4.02 -11.48 -2.11
CA GLY A 175 3.01 -12.43 -1.64
C GLY A 175 1.84 -11.75 -0.91
N TRP A 176 2.09 -10.65 -0.20
CA TRP A 176 1.03 -9.87 0.47
C TRP A 176 0.15 -9.11 -0.51
N LEU A 177 0.71 -8.62 -1.62
CA LEU A 177 -0.09 -8.02 -2.71
C LEU A 177 -1.08 -9.03 -3.26
N LEU A 178 -0.64 -10.26 -3.55
CA LEU A 178 -1.51 -11.31 -4.07
C LEU A 178 -2.65 -11.62 -3.09
N VAL A 179 -2.34 -11.79 -1.80
CA VAL A 179 -3.36 -12.03 -0.77
C VAL A 179 -4.37 -10.89 -0.70
N TYR A 180 -3.92 -9.63 -0.76
CA TYR A 180 -4.82 -8.48 -0.75
C TYR A 180 -5.74 -8.46 -1.96
N ILE A 181 -5.22 -8.70 -3.17
CA ILE A 181 -6.02 -8.75 -4.41
C ILE A 181 -7.13 -9.80 -4.27
N LEU A 182 -6.80 -11.01 -3.80
CA LEU A 182 -7.77 -12.09 -3.61
C LEU A 182 -8.80 -11.77 -2.51
N LEU A 183 -8.35 -11.16 -1.41
CA LEU A 183 -9.24 -10.78 -0.31
C LEU A 183 -10.22 -9.69 -0.74
N ASN A 184 -9.76 -8.71 -1.50
CA ASN A 184 -10.61 -7.66 -2.07
C ASN A 184 -11.66 -8.25 -3.02
N LEU A 185 -11.27 -9.23 -3.85
CA LEU A 185 -12.18 -9.95 -4.74
C LEU A 185 -13.29 -10.65 -3.94
N VAL A 186 -12.90 -11.50 -2.97
CA VAL A 186 -13.84 -12.23 -2.10
C VAL A 186 -14.78 -11.28 -1.36
N TYR A 187 -14.25 -10.19 -0.82
CA TYR A 187 -15.02 -9.21 -0.08
C TYR A 187 -16.11 -8.55 -0.95
N HIS A 188 -15.76 -8.06 -2.13
CA HIS A 188 -16.74 -7.41 -3.01
C HIS A 188 -17.73 -8.42 -3.58
N SER A 189 -17.29 -9.62 -3.97
CA SER A 189 -18.17 -10.70 -4.42
C SER A 189 -19.18 -11.08 -3.33
N PHE A 190 -18.74 -11.20 -2.08
CA PHE A 190 -19.62 -11.44 -0.94
C PHE A 190 -20.63 -10.30 -0.74
N CYS A 191 -20.17 -9.04 -0.72
CA CYS A 191 -21.05 -7.89 -0.58
C CYS A 191 -22.12 -7.83 -1.68
N PHE A 192 -21.76 -8.14 -2.93
CA PHE A 192 -22.72 -8.15 -4.04
C PHE A 192 -23.82 -9.23 -3.87
N VAL A 193 -23.45 -10.42 -3.39
CA VAL A 193 -24.39 -11.54 -3.23
C VAL A 193 -25.45 -11.27 -2.15
N PHE A 194 -25.08 -10.55 -1.08
CA PHE A 194 -25.92 -10.31 0.09
C PHE A 194 -26.54 -8.90 0.18
N GLN A 195 -26.31 -8.05 -0.82
CA GLN A 195 -26.91 -6.72 -0.95
C GLN A 195 -28.12 -6.74 -1.90
#